data_AF-A0A7K4Z9N9-F1
#
_entry.id   AF-A0A7K4Z9N9-F1
#
_cell.length_a   1.000
_cell.length_b   1.000
_cell.length_c   1.000
_cell.angle_alpha   90.00
_cell.angle_beta   90.00
_cell.angle_gamma   90.00
#
_symmetry.space_group_name_H-M   'P 1'
#
loop_
_entity.id
_entity.type
_entity.pdbx_description
1 polymer ?
#
loop_
_entity_poly.entity_id
_entity_poly.type
_entity_poly.pdbx_seq_one_letter_code
_entity_poly.pdbx_strand_id
1 'polypeptide(L)'
;QDTVVALQALSQYGAVTYAKSGAASTVTLRSGGDFQQDFQVDATNRLLLQRVPLPQVPGEYSTEVSGEGCVYLQTSLRYNVQPTQEDAPFMLHVYTIPETCADSKAHKVFDIGINVSYTGERNGSNMVIVDVKMLSGFIPLKSSVRKV
;
A
#
# COMPACT_ATOMS: atom_id res chain seq x y z
N GLN A 1 -6.95 -20.68 -19.43
CA GLN A 1 -5.99 -21.59 -18.77
C GLN A 1 -5.74 -21.13 -17.34
N ASP A 2 -5.52 -19.83 -17.14
CA ASP A 2 -5.18 -19.21 -15.84
C ASP A 2 -6.17 -19.49 -14.71
N THR A 3 -7.48 -19.44 -14.98
CA THR A 3 -8.51 -19.70 -13.96
C THR A 3 -8.44 -21.10 -13.38
N VAL A 4 -8.15 -22.12 -14.21
CA VAL A 4 -8.09 -23.52 -13.76
C VAL A 4 -6.88 -23.72 -12.84
N VAL A 5 -5.73 -23.15 -13.22
CA VAL A 5 -4.50 -23.21 -12.42
C VAL A 5 -4.66 -22.46 -11.09
N ALA A 6 -5.31 -21.29 -11.11
CA ALA A 6 -5.58 -20.50 -9.91
C ALA A 6 -6.49 -21.25 -8.91
N LEU A 7 -7.57 -21.87 -9.40
CA LEU A 7 -8.47 -22.65 -8.56
C LEU A 7 -7.77 -23.87 -7.97
N GLN A 8 -6.92 -24.54 -8.75
CA GLN A 8 -6.11 -25.66 -8.25
C GLN A 8 -5.17 -25.18 -7.13
N ALA A 9 -4.45 -24.08 -7.31
CA ALA A 9 -3.55 -23.53 -6.29
C ALA A 9 -4.30 -23.14 -5.00
N LEU A 10 -5.46 -22.48 -5.13
CA LEU A 10 -6.31 -22.11 -3.98
C LEU A 10 -6.83 -23.34 -3.23
N SER A 11 -7.19 -24.41 -3.94
CA SER A 11 -7.64 -25.65 -3.30
C SER A 11 -6.53 -26.32 -2.49
N GLN A 12 -5.30 -26.33 -3.02
CA GLN A 12 -4.13 -26.87 -2.31
C GLN A 12 -3.77 -26.01 -1.09
N TYR A 13 -3.82 -24.69 -1.22
CA TYR A 13 -3.63 -23.77 -0.11
C TYR A 13 -4.69 -23.96 0.99
N GLY A 14 -5.95 -24.13 0.60
CA GLY A 14 -7.04 -24.42 1.53
C GLY A 14 -6.83 -25.72 2.29
N ALA A 15 -6.29 -26.75 1.65
CA ALA A 15 -6.02 -28.04 2.28
C ALA A 15 -4.95 -27.97 3.40
N VAL A 16 -3.98 -27.05 3.29
CA VAL A 16 -2.92 -26.88 4.30
C VAL A 16 -3.26 -25.85 5.38
N THR A 17 -4.15 -24.91 5.11
CA THR A 17 -4.50 -23.84 6.06
C THR A 17 -5.79 -24.08 6.84
N TYR A 18 -6.67 -24.95 6.34
CA TYR A 18 -7.95 -25.24 6.97
C TYR A 18 -7.82 -26.31 8.08
N ALA A 19 -8.10 -25.92 9.32
CA ALA A 19 -8.23 -26.85 10.44
C ALA A 19 -9.63 -27.46 10.48
N LYS A 20 -9.71 -28.79 10.30
CA LYS A 20 -10.97 -29.54 10.32
C LYS A 20 -11.61 -29.67 11.71
N SER A 21 -10.82 -29.60 12.78
CA SER A 21 -11.32 -29.78 14.16
C SER A 21 -12.25 -28.66 14.61
N GLY A 22 -12.16 -27.48 13.96
CA GLY A 22 -12.88 -26.28 14.40
C GLY A 22 -12.37 -25.71 15.72
N ALA A 23 -11.25 -26.23 16.25
CA ALA A 23 -10.64 -25.74 17.48
C ALA A 23 -10.19 -24.28 17.32
N ALA A 24 -10.43 -23.48 18.36
CA ALA A 24 -10.01 -22.08 18.37
C ALA A 24 -8.48 -21.97 18.42
N SER A 25 -7.95 -21.02 17.65
CA SER A 25 -6.56 -20.58 17.74
C SER A 25 -6.50 -19.27 18.50
N THR A 26 -5.59 -19.18 19.46
CA THR A 26 -5.39 -17.97 20.26
C THR A 26 -4.09 -17.31 19.84
N VAL A 27 -4.18 -16.04 19.47
CA VAL A 27 -3.03 -15.18 19.18
C VAL A 27 -2.86 -14.21 20.35
N THR A 28 -1.72 -14.28 21.01
CA THR A 28 -1.35 -13.39 22.11
C THR A 28 -0.32 -12.38 21.61
N LEU A 29 -0.70 -11.11 21.60
CA LEU A 29 0.16 -9.97 21.29
C LEU A 29 0.59 -9.30 22.59
N ARG A 30 1.90 -9.17 22.81
CA ARG A 30 2.48 -8.48 23.96
C ARG A 30 3.40 -7.35 23.53
N SER A 31 3.46 -6.28 24.31
CA SER A 31 4.57 -5.31 24.24
C SER A 31 5.53 -5.51 25.41
N GLY A 32 6.69 -4.85 25.38
CA GLY A 32 7.63 -4.85 26.52
C GLY A 32 7.09 -4.20 27.80
N GLY A 33 5.92 -3.55 27.77
CA GLY A 33 5.23 -3.00 28.93
C GLY A 33 4.01 -3.83 29.32
N ASP A 34 2.98 -3.19 29.88
CA ASP A 34 1.79 -3.89 30.41
C ASP A 34 0.71 -4.21 29.34
N PHE A 35 1.00 -3.96 28.06
CA PHE A 35 0.03 -4.21 27.00
C PHE A 35 0.05 -5.68 26.58
N GLN A 36 -1.07 -6.36 26.80
CA GLN A 36 -1.36 -7.67 26.23
C GLN A 36 -2.75 -7.64 25.57
N GLN A 37 -2.84 -8.18 24.35
CA GLN A 37 -4.09 -8.39 23.65
C GLN A 37 -4.15 -9.82 23.14
N ASP A 38 -5.20 -10.54 23.52
CA ASP A 38 -5.49 -11.87 23.00
C ASP A 38 -6.58 -11.78 21.92
N PHE A 39 -6.37 -12.50 20.81
CA PHE A 39 -7.35 -12.69 19.75
C PHE A 39 -7.70 -14.17 19.68
N GLN A 40 -8.99 -14.49 19.65
CA GLN A 40 -9.45 -15.85 19.42
C GLN A 40 -10.02 -15.97 18.02
N VAL A 41 -9.56 -16.98 17.29
CA VAL A 41 -9.98 -17.28 15.91
C VAL A 41 -10.53 -18.70 15.86
N ASP A 42 -11.81 -18.83 15.54
CA ASP A 42 -12.52 -20.10 15.42
C ASP A 42 -13.33 -20.16 14.12
N ALA A 43 -14.08 -21.26 13.93
CA ALA A 43 -14.88 -21.47 12.72
C ALA A 43 -15.95 -20.38 12.47
N THR A 44 -16.42 -19.72 13.53
CA THR A 44 -17.49 -18.69 13.48
C THR A 44 -16.94 -17.32 13.11
N ASN A 45 -15.70 -17.00 13.48
CA ASN A 45 -15.12 -15.67 13.29
C ASN A 45 -13.89 -15.63 12.37
N ARG A 46 -13.47 -16.76 11.76
CA ARG A 46 -12.34 -16.82 10.80
C ARG A 46 -12.42 -15.88 9.59
N LEU A 47 -13.61 -15.39 9.26
CA LEU A 47 -13.83 -14.41 8.18
C LEU A 47 -13.88 -12.97 8.69
N LEU A 48 -13.91 -12.78 10.01
CA LEU A 48 -13.93 -11.47 10.65
C LEU A 48 -12.49 -10.96 10.82
N LEU A 49 -12.22 -9.78 10.30
CA LEU A 49 -10.96 -9.10 10.53
C LEU A 49 -10.96 -8.45 11.93
N GLN A 50 -10.07 -8.94 12.79
CA GLN A 50 -9.85 -8.41 14.13
C GLN A 50 -8.63 -7.48 14.13
N ARG A 51 -8.72 -6.33 14.81
CA ARG A 51 -7.65 -5.32 14.83
C ARG A 51 -7.55 -4.68 16.22
N VAL A 52 -6.33 -4.34 16.62
CA VAL A 52 -6.06 -3.53 17.81
C VAL A 52 -5.07 -2.42 17.44
N PRO A 53 -5.31 -1.16 17.87
CA PRO A 53 -4.27 -0.14 17.79
C PRO A 53 -3.15 -0.48 18.76
N LEU A 54 -1.90 -0.37 18.29
CA LEU A 54 -0.74 -0.52 19.15
C LEU A 54 -0.58 0.73 20.02
N PRO A 55 -0.32 0.60 21.34
CA PRO A 55 -0.31 1.73 22.26
C PRO A 55 0.84 2.71 22.02
N GLN A 56 1.98 2.25 21.49
CA GLN A 56 3.16 3.07 21.26
C GLN A 56 3.81 2.70 19.93
N VAL A 57 4.23 3.70 19.15
CA VAL A 57 5.01 3.48 17.93
C VAL A 57 6.14 4.53 17.86
N PRO A 58 7.41 4.13 17.69
CA PRO A 58 7.91 2.75 17.61
C PRO A 58 7.86 2.03 18.96
N GLY A 59 7.81 0.70 18.94
CA GLY A 59 7.78 -0.15 20.14
C GLY A 59 8.15 -1.59 19.82
N GLU A 60 8.55 -2.35 20.84
CA GLU A 60 8.85 -3.78 20.72
C GLU A 60 7.61 -4.62 21.03
N TYR A 61 7.26 -5.50 20.10
CA TYR A 61 6.08 -6.35 20.18
C TYR A 61 6.45 -7.80 19.88
N SER A 62 5.88 -8.74 20.64
CA SER A 62 6.01 -10.18 20.42
C SER A 62 4.64 -10.81 20.22
N THR A 63 4.55 -11.77 19.30
CA THR A 63 3.32 -12.52 19.03
C THR A 63 3.53 -14.00 19.27
N GLU A 64 2.63 -14.60 20.03
CA GLU A 64 2.57 -16.05 20.26
C GLU A 64 1.25 -16.59 19.71
N VAL A 65 1.29 -17.74 19.04
CA VAL A 65 0.09 -18.39 18.48
C VAL A 65 0.01 -19.80 19.03
N SER A 66 -1.17 -20.15 19.57
CA SER A 66 -1.46 -21.47 20.08
C SER A 66 -2.78 -22.00 19.49
N GLY A 67 -2.90 -23.32 19.35
CA GLY A 67 -4.05 -23.99 18.75
C GLY A 67 -3.72 -24.69 17.42
N GLU A 68 -4.76 -25.14 16.72
CA GLU A 68 -4.63 -26.01 15.54
C GLU A 68 -4.87 -25.30 14.19
N GLY A 69 -5.31 -24.04 14.21
CA GLY A 69 -5.63 -23.28 13.01
C GLY A 69 -4.48 -22.39 12.51
N CYS A 70 -4.53 -22.04 11.23
CA CYS A 70 -3.66 -21.02 10.66
C CYS A 70 -4.29 -19.63 10.83
N VAL A 71 -3.51 -18.66 11.31
CA VAL A 71 -3.93 -17.26 11.45
C VAL A 71 -2.99 -16.37 10.64
N TYR A 72 -3.56 -15.40 9.92
CA TYR A 72 -2.82 -14.39 9.17
C TYR A 72 -2.70 -13.12 10.01
N LEU A 73 -1.48 -12.79 10.44
CA LEU A 73 -1.17 -11.57 11.17
C LEU A 73 -0.58 -10.53 10.23
N GLN A 74 -1.09 -9.30 10.29
CA GLN A 74 -0.59 -8.18 9.49
C GLN A 74 -0.50 -6.92 10.34
N THR A 75 0.68 -6.30 10.33
CA THR A 75 0.93 -5.00 10.98
C THR A 75 1.02 -3.91 9.92
N SER A 76 0.40 -2.75 10.18
CA SER A 76 0.48 -1.59 9.30
C SER A 76 0.78 -0.35 10.12
N LEU A 77 1.85 0.36 9.74
CA LEU A 77 2.21 1.67 10.27
C LEU A 77 2.03 2.72 9.17
N ARG A 78 1.35 3.82 9.50
CA ARG A 78 1.15 4.97 8.62
C ARG A 78 1.65 6.21 9.32
N TYR A 79 2.62 6.89 8.71
CA TYR A 79 3.20 8.13 9.20
C TYR A 79 3.58 9.01 8.01
N ASN A 80 3.64 10.32 8.25
CA ASN A 80 4.06 11.28 7.23
C ASN A 80 5.54 11.58 7.46
N VAL A 81 6.33 11.44 6.40
CA VAL A 81 7.69 11.98 6.30
C VAL A 81 7.70 13.08 5.27
N GLN A 82 8.51 14.12 5.53
CA GLN A 82 8.84 15.06 4.46
C GLN A 82 9.79 14.35 3.49
N PRO A 83 9.43 14.20 2.21
CA PRO A 83 10.30 13.56 1.25
C PRO A 83 11.57 14.38 1.07
N THR A 84 12.73 13.78 1.38
CA THR A 84 14.04 14.30 0.98
C THR A 84 14.29 13.87 -0.46
N GLN A 85 14.67 14.81 -1.34
CA GLN A 85 14.89 14.53 -2.76
C GLN A 85 16.09 13.57 -2.98
N GLU A 86 17.01 13.49 -2.01
CA GLU A 86 18.24 12.71 -2.09
C GLU A 86 18.03 11.19 -2.03
N ASP A 87 16.97 10.72 -1.37
CA ASP A 87 16.72 9.27 -1.18
C ASP A 87 15.83 8.66 -2.28
N ALA A 88 15.32 9.47 -3.21
CA ALA A 88 14.42 9.01 -4.25
C ALA A 88 15.21 8.51 -5.48
N PRO A 89 14.88 7.33 -6.04
CA PRO A 89 15.53 6.79 -7.24
C PRO A 89 15.16 7.55 -8.53
N PHE A 90 14.33 8.59 -8.42
CA PHE A 90 13.95 9.46 -9.52
C PHE A 90 13.95 10.91 -9.06
N MET A 91 14.57 11.78 -9.86
CA MET A 91 14.40 13.22 -9.74
C MET A 91 13.19 13.63 -10.59
N LEU A 92 12.18 14.18 -9.93
CA LEU A 92 10.94 14.65 -10.53
C LEU A 92 10.87 16.17 -10.38
N HIS A 93 10.77 16.88 -11.49
CA HIS A 93 10.56 18.32 -11.54
C HIS A 93 9.27 18.63 -12.30
N VAL A 94 8.31 19.26 -11.63
CA VAL A 94 7.00 19.61 -12.18
C VAL A 94 6.85 21.12 -12.18
N TYR A 95 6.41 21.67 -13.30
CA TYR A 95 6.23 23.11 -13.49
C TYR A 95 5.03 23.39 -14.40
N THR A 96 4.52 24.62 -14.39
CA THR A 96 3.40 25.04 -15.22
C THR A 96 3.81 26.11 -16.22
N ILE A 97 3.11 26.16 -17.34
CA ILE A 97 3.29 27.22 -18.34
C ILE A 97 1.91 27.85 -18.61
N PRO A 98 1.70 29.14 -18.25
CA PRO A 98 2.64 30.01 -17.54
C PRO A 98 2.85 29.60 -16.07
N GLU A 99 3.97 30.02 -15.47
CA GLU A 99 4.27 29.74 -14.04
C GLU A 99 3.35 30.53 -13.10
N THR A 100 2.83 31.67 -13.56
CA THR A 100 1.91 32.51 -12.79
C THR A 100 0.59 32.69 -13.52
N CYS A 101 -0.50 32.73 -12.75
CA CYS A 101 -1.85 32.95 -13.27
C CYS A 101 -2.16 34.43 -13.54
N ALA A 102 -1.22 35.18 -14.13
CA ALA A 102 -1.42 36.60 -14.42
C ALA A 102 -2.44 36.82 -15.56
N ASP A 103 -2.51 35.89 -16.50
CA ASP A 103 -3.41 35.96 -17.65
C ASP A 103 -4.74 35.26 -17.37
N SER A 104 -5.85 35.90 -17.75
CA SER A 104 -7.21 35.34 -17.66
C SER A 104 -7.38 33.97 -18.35
N LYS A 105 -6.54 33.69 -19.36
CA LYS A 105 -6.49 32.39 -20.04
C LYS A 105 -5.88 31.27 -19.18
N ALA A 106 -4.87 31.59 -18.37
CA ALA A 106 -4.19 30.64 -17.50
C ALA A 106 -5.14 30.03 -16.45
N HIS A 107 -6.20 30.75 -16.06
CA HIS A 107 -7.25 30.24 -15.18
C HIS A 107 -8.10 29.12 -15.79
N LYS A 108 -8.14 29.01 -17.13
CA LYS A 108 -8.94 28.03 -17.85
C LYS A 108 -8.10 26.91 -18.44
N VAL A 109 -6.92 27.25 -18.98
CA VAL A 109 -6.02 26.33 -19.66
C VAL A 109 -4.58 26.75 -19.38
N PHE A 110 -3.77 25.80 -18.95
CA PHE A 110 -2.33 25.92 -18.79
C PHE A 110 -1.68 24.57 -19.08
N ASP A 111 -0.41 24.60 -19.46
CA ASP A 111 0.36 23.38 -19.70
C ASP A 111 1.09 22.95 -18.42
N ILE A 112 1.24 21.64 -18.24
CA ILE A 112 2.00 21.04 -17.15
C ILE A 112 3.24 20.37 -17.76
N GLY A 113 4.42 20.87 -17.40
CA GLY A 113 5.71 20.27 -17.73
C GLY A 113 6.14 19.30 -16.64
N ILE A 114 6.54 18.09 -17.05
CA ILE A 114 7.02 17.04 -16.14
C ILE A 114 8.36 16.54 -16.66
N ASN A 115 9.42 16.82 -15.91
CA ASN A 115 10.77 16.31 -16.18
C ASN A 115 11.08 15.21 -15.18
N VAL A 116 11.45 14.04 -15.70
CA VAL A 116 11.80 12.86 -14.89
C VAL A 116 13.18 12.38 -15.32
N SER A 117 14.08 12.20 -14.35
CA SER A 117 15.35 11.50 -14.57
C SER A 117 15.52 10.39 -13.53
N TYR A 118 16.06 9.25 -13.97
CA TYR A 118 16.40 8.15 -13.07
C TYR A 118 17.75 8.42 -12.42
N THR A 119 17.78 8.38 -11.09
CA THR A 119 18.96 8.66 -10.24
C THR A 119 19.26 7.50 -9.29
N GLY A 120 18.60 6.34 -9.48
CA GLY A 120 18.83 5.16 -8.66
C GLY A 120 20.17 4.47 -8.93
N GLU A 121 20.49 3.47 -8.12
CA GLU A 121 21.80 2.79 -8.12
C GLU A 121 22.06 1.93 -9.38
N ARG A 122 21.02 1.58 -10.13
CA ARG A 122 21.18 0.78 -11.35
C ARG A 122 21.55 1.68 -12.53
N ASN A 123 21.96 1.08 -13.64
CA ASN A 123 22.26 1.84 -14.86
C ASN A 123 21.01 2.45 -15.53
N GLY A 124 19.81 1.97 -15.20
CA GLY A 124 18.56 2.45 -15.78
C GLY A 124 17.32 1.71 -15.26
N SER A 125 16.14 2.25 -15.58
CA SER A 125 14.84 1.62 -15.32
C SER A 125 14.28 0.95 -16.58
N ASN A 126 13.67 -0.23 -16.46
CA ASN A 126 13.05 -0.90 -17.60
C ASN A 126 11.75 -0.19 -18.06
N MET A 127 10.88 0.15 -17.11
CA MET A 127 9.59 0.81 -17.37
C MET A 127 9.30 1.78 -16.22
N VAL A 128 8.73 2.94 -16.57
CA VAL A 128 8.29 3.97 -15.61
C VAL A 128 6.85 4.33 -15.92
N ILE A 129 6.04 4.47 -14.87
CA ILE A 129 4.68 4.98 -14.94
C ILE A 129 4.64 6.28 -14.15
N VAL A 130 4.14 7.35 -14.79
CA VAL A 130 3.92 8.65 -14.14
C VAL A 130 2.42 8.82 -13.91
N ASP A 131 2.01 8.88 -12.65
CA ASP A 131 0.62 9.17 -12.27
C ASP A 131 0.50 10.66 -11.87
N VAL A 132 -0.45 11.36 -12.49
CA VAL A 132 -0.62 12.82 -12.32
C VAL A 132 -2.01 13.09 -11.74
N LYS A 133 -2.04 13.43 -10.46
CA LYS A 133 -3.26 13.89 -9.78
C LYS A 133 -3.55 15.35 -10.15
N MET A 134 -4.63 15.58 -10.90
CA MET A 134 -5.07 16.94 -11.24
C MET A 134 -5.68 17.66 -10.03
N LEU A 135 -5.61 18.98 -10.04
CA LEU A 135 -6.39 19.83 -9.14
C LEU A 135 -7.89 19.64 -9.38
N SER A 136 -8.68 19.74 -8.31
CA SER A 136 -10.14 19.64 -8.40
C SER A 136 -10.71 20.64 -9.40
N GLY A 137 -11.55 20.17 -10.31
CA GLY A 137 -12.18 21.00 -11.36
C GLY A 137 -11.40 21.09 -12.67
N PHE A 138 -10.18 20.56 -12.74
CA PHE A 138 -9.40 20.48 -13.98
C PHE A 138 -9.42 19.07 -14.57
N ILE A 139 -9.48 19.01 -15.89
CA ILE A 139 -9.35 17.77 -16.66
C ILE A 139 -8.27 17.95 -17.73
N PRO A 140 -7.44 16.92 -18.00
CA PRO A 140 -6.43 17.02 -19.04
C PRO A 140 -7.09 17.07 -20.43
N LEU A 141 -6.54 17.91 -21.30
CA LEU A 141 -6.96 17.94 -22.70
C LEU A 141 -6.51 16.66 -23.40
N LYS A 142 -7.46 15.86 -23.88
CA LYS A 142 -7.18 14.54 -24.49
C LYS A 142 -6.17 14.63 -25.65
N SER A 143 -6.23 15.70 -26.43
CA SER A 143 -5.34 15.95 -27.57
C SER A 143 -3.89 16.24 -27.17
N SER A 144 -3.64 16.79 -25.99
CA SER A 144 -2.27 17.03 -25.51
C SER A 144 -1.63 15.77 -24.93
N VAL A 145 -2.42 14.88 -24.31
CA VAL A 145 -1.93 13.63 -23.71
C VAL A 145 -1.78 12.51 -24.74
N ARG A 146 -2.74 12.37 -25.66
CA ARG A 146 -2.68 11.37 -26.74
C ARG A 146 -2.08 11.98 -28.00
N LYS A 147 -0.82 12.40 -27.94
CA LYS A 147 -0.05 12.59 -29.17
C LYS A 147 0.50 11.22 -29.59
N VAL A 148 -0.01 10.75 -30.73
CA VAL A 148 0.52 9.60 -31.48
C VAL A 148 1.61 10.11 -32.40
#